data_AF-A0A947Z939-F1
#
_entry.id   AF-A0A947Z939-F1
#
_cell.length_a   1.000
_cell.length_b   1.000
_cell.length_c   1.000
_cell.angle_alpha   90.00
_cell.angle_beta   90.00
_cell.angle_gamma   90.00
#
_symmetry.space_group_name_H-M   'P 1'
#
loop_
_entity.id
_entity.type
_entity.pdbx_description
1 polymer ?
#
loop_
_entity_poly.entity_id
_entity_poly.type
_entity_poly.pdbx_seq_one_letter_code
_entity_poly.pdbx_strand_id
1 'polypeptide(L)'
;APEECDDGNTVSGDGCSANCTIEYGWECVEVPLPPPAQVVLPITIRDFVAACGANARLPDTDSAATPPYGHQDFECYNGGVVLGMVETELDGDGKPVRVPNTMTFSLDSFALWYRSDPHYNRVYAQEMTLNNIGGGAYQFQSPTFFPLDGSGFLTETCDGNPCEVPYNGHNFHFTSEIRYWFEYSGTEVLDFTGDDDVWVFINNRLAVDIGGVHGASPGSVNLGDAGVAAALGLTVGGIYEAVVFQAERHTTASNYMLTLTNFTRAPSQCTSDCGDGIVSSVEACDDGVNNGDYGTCNPDCTLASYCGDGIVDTEDGEICDDGLNLGGNASACAPGCQTLGASCGDGVLQTAEGEQCDDGNTVSGDGCNEECLIEVE
;
A
#
# COMPACT_ATOMS: atom_id res chain seq x y z
N ALA A 1 -11.55 -2.64 -6.76
CA ALA A 1 -12.60 -2.83 -5.73
C ALA A 1 -12.07 -2.18 -4.46
N PRO A 2 -12.91 -1.69 -3.54
CA PRO A 2 -12.46 -1.44 -2.17
C PRO A 2 -11.77 -2.71 -1.66
N GLU A 3 -10.67 -2.54 -0.93
CA GLU A 3 -10.08 -3.60 -0.13
C GLU A 3 -11.10 -4.09 0.91
N GLU A 4 -11.21 -5.40 1.10
CA GLU A 4 -12.15 -6.00 2.06
C GLU A 4 -11.59 -5.97 3.49
N CYS A 5 -10.26 -5.90 3.64
CA CYS A 5 -9.53 -5.82 4.90
C CYS A 5 -8.18 -5.11 4.69
N ASP A 6 -7.57 -4.60 5.77
CA ASP A 6 -6.17 -4.12 5.83
C ASP A 6 -5.65 -4.34 7.25
N ASP A 7 -4.92 -5.43 7.49
CA ASP A 7 -4.34 -5.75 8.80
C ASP A 7 -2.93 -5.16 9.00
N GLY A 8 -2.50 -4.25 8.11
CA GLY A 8 -1.24 -3.55 8.18
C GLY A 8 -0.03 -4.34 7.67
N ASN A 9 -0.23 -5.47 6.99
CA ASN A 9 0.87 -6.26 6.45
C ASN A 9 0.54 -6.96 5.10
N THR A 10 1.38 -7.89 4.64
CA THR A 10 1.21 -8.61 3.34
C THR A 10 1.38 -10.13 3.48
N VAL A 11 1.31 -10.63 4.72
CA VAL A 11 1.28 -12.04 5.05
C VAL A 11 -0.08 -12.59 4.62
N SER A 12 -0.17 -13.90 4.47
CA SER A 12 -1.44 -14.58 4.22
C SER A 12 -1.54 -15.72 5.21
N GLY A 13 -2.76 -16.12 5.55
CA GLY A 13 -3.07 -17.05 6.63
C GLY A 13 -3.30 -16.39 7.99
N ASP A 14 -3.29 -15.05 8.09
CA ASP A 14 -3.60 -14.25 9.28
C ASP A 14 -4.95 -13.50 9.18
N GLY A 15 -5.76 -13.85 8.18
CA GLY A 15 -7.14 -13.39 8.01
C GLY A 15 -7.32 -12.29 6.98
N CYS A 16 -6.27 -11.54 6.65
CA CYS A 16 -6.26 -10.63 5.51
C CYS A 16 -5.17 -11.01 4.53
N SER A 17 -5.55 -11.38 3.30
CA SER A 17 -4.56 -11.82 2.32
C SER A 17 -3.69 -10.67 1.80
N ALA A 18 -2.58 -11.02 1.14
CA ALA A 18 -1.69 -10.06 0.46
C ALA A 18 -2.36 -9.24 -0.66
N ASN A 19 -3.58 -9.60 -1.08
CA ASN A 19 -4.39 -8.86 -2.05
C ASN A 19 -5.54 -8.07 -1.40
N CYS A 20 -5.50 -7.89 -0.07
CA CYS A 20 -6.50 -7.19 0.73
C CYS A 20 -7.92 -7.78 0.61
N THR A 21 -8.02 -9.11 0.52
CA THR A 21 -9.29 -9.86 0.61
C THR A 21 -9.36 -10.69 1.88
N ILE A 22 -10.55 -10.80 2.48
CA ILE A 22 -10.77 -11.60 3.69
C ILE A 22 -10.53 -13.07 3.37
N GLU A 23 -9.75 -13.73 4.22
CA GLU A 23 -9.41 -15.14 4.04
C GLU A 23 -10.54 -16.06 4.49
N TYR A 24 -10.60 -17.27 3.93
CA TYR A 24 -11.65 -18.23 4.25
C TYR A 24 -11.56 -18.68 5.72
N GLY A 25 -12.70 -18.64 6.43
CA GLY A 25 -12.76 -18.95 7.87
C GLY A 25 -12.37 -17.80 8.79
N TRP A 26 -12.27 -16.57 8.26
CA TRP A 26 -11.94 -15.38 9.03
C TRP A 26 -13.05 -14.34 8.95
N GLU A 27 -13.26 -13.64 10.08
CA GLU A 27 -14.04 -12.41 10.13
C GLU A 27 -13.10 -11.24 10.44
N CYS A 28 -13.15 -10.19 9.63
CA CYS A 28 -12.35 -8.97 9.82
C CYS A 28 -13.26 -7.79 10.14
N VAL A 29 -12.94 -7.06 11.20
CA VAL A 29 -13.63 -5.83 11.57
C VAL A 29 -12.66 -4.66 11.58
N GLU A 30 -13.09 -3.51 11.07
CA GLU A 30 -12.33 -2.28 11.19
C GLU A 30 -12.29 -1.86 12.66
N VAL A 31 -11.08 -1.61 13.17
CA VAL A 31 -10.85 -1.16 14.54
C VAL A 31 -10.38 0.29 14.49
N PRO A 32 -11.27 1.26 14.80
CA PRO A 32 -10.91 2.67 14.74
C PRO A 32 -9.80 2.97 15.74
N LEU A 33 -8.59 3.16 15.24
CA LEU A 33 -7.50 3.70 16.03
C LEU A 33 -7.72 5.20 16.22
N PRO A 34 -7.27 5.78 17.35
CA PRO A 34 -7.20 7.22 17.48
C PRO A 34 -6.43 7.80 16.27
N PRO A 35 -7.00 8.77 15.55
CA PRO A 35 -6.30 9.35 14.40
C PRO A 35 -4.93 9.87 14.85
N PRO A 36 -3.84 9.58 14.10
CA PRO A 36 -2.52 10.05 14.46
C PRO A 36 -2.51 11.58 14.60
N ALA A 37 -1.65 12.10 15.48
CA ALA A 37 -1.51 13.55 15.67
C ALA A 37 -1.01 14.25 14.40
N GLN A 38 -0.24 13.53 13.58
CA GLN A 38 0.37 14.03 12.35
C GLN A 38 0.40 12.94 11.28
N VAL A 39 0.35 13.37 10.02
CA VAL A 39 0.63 12.55 8.82
C VAL A 39 1.85 13.14 8.13
N VAL A 40 2.74 12.30 7.61
CA VAL A 40 3.93 12.73 6.88
C VAL A 40 3.80 12.29 5.43
N LEU A 41 3.86 13.23 4.50
CA LEU A 41 3.84 12.98 3.07
C LEU A 41 5.21 13.23 2.45
N PRO A 42 5.65 12.40 1.48
CA PRO A 42 6.81 12.72 0.66
C PRO A 42 6.48 13.90 -0.27
N ILE A 43 7.42 14.83 -0.38
CA ILE A 43 7.36 15.96 -1.31
C ILE A 43 8.60 15.95 -2.20
N THR A 44 8.39 16.06 -3.51
CA THR A 44 9.47 16.28 -4.47
C THR A 44 9.55 17.75 -4.79
N ILE A 45 10.69 18.37 -4.54
CA ILE A 45 10.94 19.78 -4.80
C ILE A 45 11.98 19.88 -5.91
N ARG A 46 11.76 20.74 -6.89
CA ARG A 46 12.72 21.02 -7.96
C ARG A 46 13.11 22.48 -7.90
N ASP A 47 14.39 22.71 -7.65
CA ASP A 47 15.00 24.03 -7.59
C ASP A 47 15.33 24.53 -8.99
N PHE A 48 15.13 25.82 -9.28
CA PHE A 48 15.38 26.46 -10.56
C PHE A 48 16.18 27.74 -10.37
N VAL A 49 16.75 28.26 -11.47
CA VAL A 49 17.33 29.61 -11.49
C VAL A 49 16.50 30.48 -12.42
N ALA A 50 16.20 31.71 -12.02
CA ALA A 50 15.44 32.64 -12.84
C ALA A 50 16.18 33.09 -14.11
N ALA A 51 15.43 33.31 -15.19
CA ALA A 51 15.91 33.94 -16.43
C ALA A 51 15.67 35.46 -16.47
N CYS A 52 14.84 35.99 -15.57
CA CYS A 52 14.51 37.41 -15.47
C CYS A 52 14.78 37.93 -14.05
N GLY A 53 14.79 39.26 -13.92
CA GLY A 53 15.10 39.91 -12.66
C GLY A 53 16.60 40.18 -12.46
N ALA A 54 16.95 40.65 -11.27
CA ALA A 54 18.33 40.98 -10.95
C ALA A 54 19.16 39.71 -10.72
N ASN A 55 20.36 39.64 -11.30
CA ASN A 55 21.29 38.50 -11.20
C ASN A 55 20.76 37.19 -11.82
N ALA A 56 19.78 37.28 -12.72
CA ALA A 56 19.30 36.14 -13.49
C ALA A 56 20.39 35.50 -14.35
N ARG A 57 20.28 34.18 -14.57
CA ARG A 57 21.13 33.46 -15.52
C ARG A 57 20.56 33.57 -16.93
N LEU A 58 21.43 33.45 -17.93
CA LEU A 58 20.99 33.48 -19.32
C LEU A 58 20.14 32.24 -19.63
N PRO A 59 19.01 32.40 -20.35
CA PRO A 59 18.24 31.27 -20.84
C PRO A 59 18.97 30.57 -21.99
N ASP A 60 18.64 29.32 -22.25
CA ASP A 60 19.19 28.48 -23.32
C ASP A 60 19.04 29.06 -24.75
N THR A 61 18.09 29.97 -24.93
CA THR A 61 17.91 30.73 -26.17
C THR A 61 19.03 31.75 -26.43
N ASP A 62 19.86 32.06 -25.43
CA ASP A 62 21.01 32.95 -25.57
C ASP A 62 22.27 32.15 -25.96
N SER A 63 22.94 32.58 -27.04
CA SER A 63 24.16 31.95 -27.52
C SER A 63 25.35 31.94 -26.55
N ALA A 64 25.34 32.82 -25.54
CA ALA A 64 26.36 32.90 -24.51
C ALA A 64 26.02 32.10 -23.24
N ALA A 65 24.84 31.47 -23.19
CA ALA A 65 24.39 30.75 -22.01
C ALA A 65 25.20 29.46 -21.77
N THR A 66 25.47 29.20 -20.49
CA THR A 66 26.08 27.95 -20.00
C THR A 66 25.16 27.32 -18.94
N PRO A 67 25.01 25.98 -18.92
CA PRO A 67 24.24 25.32 -17.87
C PRO A 67 24.82 25.58 -16.46
N PRO A 68 23.97 25.64 -15.42
CA PRO A 68 22.51 25.61 -15.45
C PRO A 68 21.94 26.86 -16.13
N TYR A 69 20.86 26.73 -16.90
CA TYR A 69 20.24 27.86 -17.60
C TYR A 69 19.24 28.59 -16.71
N GLY A 70 19.08 29.89 -16.95
CA GLY A 70 17.94 30.61 -16.40
C GLY A 70 16.65 30.07 -17.03
N HIS A 71 15.69 29.66 -16.22
CA HIS A 71 14.42 29.14 -16.68
C HIS A 71 13.46 30.30 -17.01
N GLN A 72 12.91 30.31 -18.23
CA GLN A 72 12.14 31.45 -18.79
C GLN A 72 10.81 31.71 -18.08
N ASP A 73 10.37 30.79 -17.23
CA ASP A 73 9.13 30.92 -16.46
C ASP A 73 9.29 31.54 -15.07
N PHE A 74 10.52 31.70 -14.58
CA PHE A 74 10.82 32.17 -13.23
C PHE A 74 11.27 33.63 -13.23
N GLU A 75 10.61 34.45 -12.40
CA GLU A 75 10.75 35.91 -12.23
C GLU A 75 10.41 36.72 -13.51
N CYS A 76 9.93 36.09 -14.58
CA CYS A 76 9.66 36.74 -15.87
C CYS A 76 8.24 37.30 -16.02
N TYR A 77 7.31 36.91 -15.14
CA TYR A 77 5.88 37.19 -15.28
C TYR A 77 5.31 37.81 -14.01
N ASN A 78 4.27 38.63 -14.18
CA ASN A 78 3.48 39.20 -13.09
C ASN A 78 2.08 39.52 -13.64
N GLY A 79 1.04 38.87 -13.10
CA GLY A 79 -0.28 38.90 -13.77
C GLY A 79 -1.49 38.59 -12.90
N GLY A 80 -1.32 38.26 -11.61
CA GLY A 80 -2.40 37.79 -10.75
C GLY A 80 -2.81 36.34 -11.05
N VAL A 81 -3.97 35.95 -10.52
CA VAL A 81 -4.57 34.63 -10.76
C VAL A 81 -5.00 34.50 -12.22
N VAL A 82 -4.53 33.44 -12.89
CA VAL A 82 -4.83 33.07 -14.27
C VAL A 82 -5.20 31.59 -14.32
N LEU A 83 -6.50 31.33 -14.53
CA LEU A 83 -7.04 29.98 -14.67
C LEU A 83 -6.87 29.44 -16.10
N GLY A 84 -6.97 28.12 -16.26
CA GLY A 84 -6.90 27.43 -17.55
C GLY A 84 -5.50 27.41 -18.15
N MET A 85 -4.46 27.45 -17.31
CA MET A 85 -3.06 27.36 -17.75
C MET A 85 -2.60 25.93 -18.03
N VAL A 86 -3.36 24.94 -17.55
CA VAL A 86 -3.11 23.51 -17.75
C VAL A 86 -4.34 22.81 -18.33
N GLU A 87 -4.11 21.70 -19.02
CA GLU A 87 -5.17 20.83 -19.53
C GLU A 87 -5.92 20.18 -18.36
N THR A 88 -7.12 19.67 -18.64
CA THR A 88 -7.98 19.06 -17.61
C THR A 88 -7.51 17.68 -17.16
N GLU A 89 -6.60 17.04 -17.89
CA GLU A 89 -6.04 15.72 -17.57
C GLU A 89 -4.50 15.78 -17.59
N LEU A 90 -3.84 14.93 -16.78
CA LEU A 90 -2.38 14.82 -16.81
C LEU A 90 -1.93 14.04 -18.05
N ASP A 91 -0.66 14.19 -18.41
CA ASP A 91 -0.03 13.36 -19.43
C ASP A 91 0.24 11.92 -18.95
N GLY A 92 0.84 11.11 -19.83
CA GLY A 92 1.17 9.71 -19.56
C GLY A 92 2.19 9.49 -18.43
N ASP A 93 2.92 10.53 -18.00
CA ASP A 93 3.83 10.49 -16.83
C ASP A 93 3.16 11.07 -15.57
N GLY A 94 1.85 11.35 -15.66
CA GLY A 94 1.07 11.97 -14.61
C GLY A 94 1.52 13.40 -14.29
N LYS A 95 1.91 14.20 -15.29
CA LYS A 95 2.31 15.61 -15.11
C LYS A 95 1.33 16.59 -15.79
N PRO A 96 1.19 17.83 -15.27
CA PRO A 96 0.34 18.82 -15.88
C PRO A 96 0.81 19.15 -17.31
N VAL A 97 -0.14 19.28 -18.23
CA VAL A 97 0.13 19.68 -19.61
C VAL A 97 -0.24 21.13 -19.79
N ARG A 98 0.66 21.94 -20.31
CA ARG A 98 0.42 23.38 -20.52
C ARG A 98 -0.63 23.63 -21.60
N VAL A 99 -1.59 24.49 -21.29
CA VAL A 99 -2.42 25.21 -22.26
C VAL A 99 -1.72 26.53 -22.64
N PRO A 100 -1.57 26.87 -23.93
CA PRO A 100 -0.93 28.12 -24.34
C PRO A 100 -1.54 29.37 -23.70
N ASN A 101 -0.71 30.15 -23.02
CA ASN A 101 -1.11 31.34 -22.28
C ASN A 101 0.00 32.40 -22.28
N THR A 102 -0.26 33.56 -21.66
CA THR A 102 0.68 34.70 -21.58
C THR A 102 1.53 34.72 -20.31
N MET A 103 1.37 33.74 -19.43
CA MET A 103 2.02 33.64 -18.11
C MET A 103 3.13 32.58 -18.05
N THR A 104 3.39 31.90 -19.17
CA THR A 104 4.42 30.86 -19.31
C THR A 104 4.98 30.90 -20.73
N PHE A 105 6.24 30.55 -20.88
CA PHE A 105 7.04 30.75 -22.09
C PHE A 105 6.66 29.79 -23.22
N SER A 106 6.86 28.48 -23.02
CA SER A 106 6.65 27.46 -24.06
C SER A 106 6.16 26.15 -23.45
N LEU A 107 5.70 25.22 -24.31
CA LEU A 107 5.36 23.86 -23.91
C LEU A 107 6.57 23.14 -23.30
N ASP A 108 7.73 23.24 -23.95
CA ASP A 108 8.95 22.56 -23.52
C ASP A 108 9.48 23.13 -22.19
N SER A 109 9.44 24.46 -22.01
CA SER A 109 9.80 25.13 -20.75
C SER A 109 8.92 24.66 -19.60
N PHE A 110 7.60 24.66 -19.80
CA PHE A 110 6.67 24.24 -18.75
C PHE A 110 6.81 22.75 -18.39
N ALA A 111 7.12 21.89 -19.36
CA ALA A 111 7.30 20.46 -19.10
C ALA A 111 8.43 20.18 -18.10
N LEU A 112 9.42 21.07 -17.99
CA LEU A 112 10.54 20.97 -17.05
C LEU A 112 10.15 21.27 -15.61
N TRP A 113 9.04 21.98 -15.36
CA TRP A 113 8.59 22.33 -14.01
C TRP A 113 8.51 21.10 -13.10
N TYR A 114 8.03 19.98 -13.64
CA TYR A 114 7.80 18.75 -12.87
C TYR A 114 8.59 17.55 -13.44
N ARG A 115 9.64 17.83 -14.20
CA ARG A 115 10.56 16.82 -14.74
C ARG A 115 12.00 17.19 -14.45
N SER A 116 12.80 16.17 -14.14
CA SER A 116 14.19 16.38 -13.77
C SER A 116 15.03 16.65 -15.01
N ASP A 117 15.74 17.78 -15.03
CA ASP A 117 16.74 18.07 -16.06
C ASP A 117 17.95 18.76 -15.41
N PRO A 118 19.16 18.17 -15.48
CA PRO A 118 20.33 18.71 -14.80
C PRO A 118 20.81 20.05 -15.35
N HIS A 119 20.35 20.48 -16.52
CA HIS A 119 20.64 21.82 -17.05
C HIS A 119 19.67 22.89 -16.51
N TYR A 120 18.54 22.52 -15.93
CA TYR A 120 17.53 23.48 -15.45
C TYR A 120 17.19 23.38 -13.98
N ASN A 121 17.26 22.18 -13.39
CA ASN A 121 16.85 21.99 -12.01
C ASN A 121 17.72 21.04 -11.18
N ARG A 122 17.52 21.14 -9.86
CA ARG A 122 18.02 20.21 -8.83
C ARG A 122 16.84 19.62 -8.09
N VAL A 123 16.82 18.30 -7.96
CA VAL A 123 15.68 17.58 -7.39
C VAL A 123 15.99 17.17 -5.96
N TYR A 124 15.07 17.46 -5.05
CA TYR A 124 15.14 17.12 -3.64
C TYR A 124 13.90 16.34 -3.23
N ALA A 125 14.10 15.19 -2.58
CA ALA A 125 13.04 14.51 -1.86
C ALA A 125 13.09 14.97 -0.40
N GLN A 126 11.97 15.45 0.11
CA GLN A 126 11.80 15.86 1.50
C GLN A 126 10.49 15.28 2.06
N GLU A 127 10.22 15.59 3.32
CA GLU A 127 9.00 15.21 4.02
C GLU A 127 8.19 16.47 4.37
N MET A 128 6.87 16.37 4.27
CA MET A 128 5.92 17.39 4.67
C MET A 128 5.01 16.83 5.77
N THR A 129 5.02 17.46 6.93
CA THR A 129 4.20 17.06 8.08
C THR A 129 2.89 17.84 8.11
N LEU A 130 1.77 17.12 8.07
CA LEU A 130 0.44 17.67 8.26
C LEU A 130 -0.05 17.38 9.67
N ASN A 131 -0.57 18.39 10.35
CA ASN A 131 -1.10 18.27 11.70
C ASN A 131 -2.60 17.93 11.67
N ASN A 132 -3.04 17.09 12.59
CA ASN A 132 -4.47 16.82 12.79
C ASN A 132 -5.19 18.09 13.23
N ILE A 133 -6.24 18.48 12.50
CA ILE A 133 -7.07 19.67 12.79
C ILE A 133 -8.49 19.30 13.28
N GLY A 134 -8.74 18.01 13.55
CA GLY A 134 -10.03 17.47 13.96
C GLY A 134 -10.90 17.04 12.77
N GLY A 135 -11.97 16.30 13.07
CA GLY A 135 -12.95 15.87 12.06
C GLY A 135 -12.40 14.94 10.98
N GLY A 136 -11.31 14.22 11.24
CA GLY A 136 -10.65 13.35 10.26
C GLY A 136 -9.78 14.11 9.24
N ALA A 137 -9.53 15.41 9.47
CA ALA A 137 -8.75 16.27 8.59
C ALA A 137 -7.35 16.58 9.13
N TYR A 138 -6.41 16.73 8.20
CA TYR A 138 -5.01 17.05 8.41
C TYR A 138 -4.62 18.27 7.58
N GLN A 139 -3.73 19.10 8.08
CA GLN A 139 -3.31 20.33 7.40
C GLN A 139 -1.81 20.54 7.48
N PHE A 140 -1.20 20.85 6.34
CA PHE A 140 0.05 21.59 6.28
C PHE A 140 -0.27 23.05 6.04
N GLN A 141 0.41 23.95 6.75
CA GLN A 141 0.32 25.39 6.52
C GLN A 141 1.66 26.04 6.80
N SER A 142 2.19 26.76 5.81
CA SER A 142 3.34 27.63 5.97
C SER A 142 3.08 29.00 5.32
N PRO A 143 3.05 30.09 6.10
CA PRO A 143 2.95 31.45 5.56
C PRO A 143 4.27 32.00 4.99
N THR A 144 5.35 31.24 5.12
CA THR A 144 6.71 31.57 4.64
C THR A 144 7.37 30.27 4.18
N PHE A 145 6.93 29.73 3.03
CA PHE A 145 7.34 28.41 2.56
C PHE A 145 8.61 28.50 1.71
N PHE A 146 9.77 28.32 2.34
CA PHE A 146 11.09 28.37 1.67
C PHE A 146 11.90 27.09 1.94
N PRO A 147 11.49 25.95 1.34
CA PRO A 147 12.04 24.63 1.67
C PRO A 147 13.49 24.40 1.20
N LEU A 148 14.03 25.32 0.40
CA LEU A 148 15.38 25.24 -0.18
C LEU A 148 16.32 26.36 0.30
N ASP A 149 15.94 27.11 1.33
CA ASP A 149 16.83 28.09 1.95
C ASP A 149 18.16 27.42 2.38
N GLY A 150 19.27 27.98 1.91
CA GLY A 150 20.62 27.44 2.18
C GLY A 150 20.93 26.11 1.49
N SER A 151 20.16 25.73 0.47
CA SER A 151 20.38 24.52 -0.35
C SER A 151 20.34 24.86 -1.84
N GLY A 152 20.56 23.87 -2.71
CA GLY A 152 20.36 24.05 -4.15
C GLY A 152 21.28 25.09 -4.78
N PHE A 153 20.75 25.82 -5.76
CA PHE A 153 21.48 26.83 -6.53
C PHE A 153 21.96 28.01 -5.69
N LEU A 154 21.39 28.24 -4.49
CA LEU A 154 21.92 29.21 -3.52
C LEU A 154 23.31 28.84 -2.99
N THR A 155 23.69 27.56 -3.09
CA THR A 155 24.99 27.04 -2.61
C THR A 155 25.93 26.63 -3.73
N GLU A 156 25.43 26.53 -4.97
CA GLU A 156 26.24 26.17 -6.13
C GLU A 156 27.01 27.39 -6.69
N THR A 157 28.14 27.10 -7.35
CA THR A 157 28.94 28.11 -8.08
C THR A 157 28.89 27.82 -9.57
N CYS A 158 28.49 28.83 -10.35
CA CYS A 158 28.36 28.79 -11.79
C CYS A 158 29.22 29.91 -12.41
N ASP A 159 30.13 29.55 -13.31
CA ASP A 159 31.03 30.49 -14.00
C ASP A 159 31.83 31.40 -13.04
N GLY A 160 32.20 30.86 -11.87
CA GLY A 160 32.95 31.57 -10.84
C GLY A 160 32.12 32.52 -9.96
N ASN A 161 30.80 32.54 -10.12
CA ASN A 161 29.85 33.32 -9.30
C ASN A 161 28.79 32.38 -8.68
N PRO A 162 28.03 32.81 -7.67
CA PRO A 162 26.86 32.04 -7.21
C PRO A 162 25.90 31.76 -8.37
N CYS A 163 25.36 30.54 -8.44
CA CYS A 163 24.38 30.19 -9.47
C CYS A 163 23.09 30.99 -9.32
N GLU A 164 22.67 31.21 -8.07
CA GLU A 164 21.54 32.05 -7.71
C GLU A 164 21.94 32.95 -6.53
N VAL A 165 21.41 34.17 -6.52
CA VAL A 165 21.54 35.10 -5.39
C VAL A 165 20.19 35.16 -4.68
N PRO A 166 20.12 34.83 -3.37
CA PRO A 166 18.84 34.80 -2.66
C PRO A 166 18.24 36.20 -2.56
N TYR A 167 16.93 36.30 -2.72
CA TYR A 167 16.20 37.55 -2.49
C TYR A 167 15.74 37.62 -1.04
N ASN A 168 16.16 38.65 -0.30
CA ASN A 168 15.93 38.78 1.15
C ASN A 168 16.34 37.53 1.98
N GLY A 169 17.29 36.74 1.48
CA GLY A 169 17.77 35.53 2.15
C GLY A 169 16.98 34.25 1.80
N HIS A 170 16.03 34.33 0.86
CA HIS A 170 15.15 33.21 0.51
C HIS A 170 15.35 32.70 -0.93
N ASN A 171 15.06 31.40 -1.13
CA ASN A 171 14.87 30.77 -2.45
C ASN A 171 13.40 30.90 -2.88
N PHE A 172 13.14 31.50 -4.04
CA PHE A 172 11.81 31.72 -4.61
C PHE A 172 11.59 31.00 -5.95
N HIS A 173 12.49 30.13 -6.37
CA HIS A 173 12.43 29.56 -7.70
C HIS A 173 12.38 28.05 -7.60
N PHE A 174 11.22 27.52 -7.25
CA PHE A 174 11.05 26.09 -7.11
C PHE A 174 9.65 25.62 -7.46
N THR A 175 9.55 24.35 -7.80
CA THR A 175 8.27 23.66 -7.90
C THR A 175 8.20 22.56 -6.86
N SER A 176 6.99 22.18 -6.48
CA SER A 176 6.76 21.02 -5.65
C SER A 176 5.66 20.10 -6.19
N GLU A 177 5.83 18.81 -5.91
CA GLU A 177 4.92 17.73 -6.29
C GLU A 177 4.68 16.84 -5.07
N ILE A 178 3.41 16.70 -4.70
CA ILE A 178 2.95 15.82 -3.61
C ILE A 178 1.89 14.88 -4.17
N ARG A 179 2.00 13.59 -3.86
CA ARG A 179 1.01 12.56 -4.23
C ARG A 179 0.50 11.88 -2.98
N TYR A 180 -0.80 11.69 -2.91
CA TYR A 180 -1.42 10.95 -1.83
C TYR A 180 -2.69 10.24 -2.32
N TRP A 181 -3.01 9.12 -1.70
CA TRP A 181 -4.21 8.33 -2.02
C TRP A 181 -5.19 8.42 -0.87
N PHE A 182 -6.47 8.56 -1.18
CA PHE A 182 -7.52 8.59 -0.17
C PHE A 182 -8.71 7.74 -0.63
N GLU A 183 -9.40 7.16 0.35
CA GLU A 183 -10.71 6.56 0.10
C GLU A 183 -11.76 7.66 0.07
N TYR A 184 -12.59 7.67 -0.96
CA TYR A 184 -13.65 8.64 -1.11
C TYR A 184 -14.91 8.20 -0.35
N SER A 185 -15.24 8.90 0.73
CA SER A 185 -16.45 8.66 1.54
C SER A 185 -17.68 9.45 1.07
N GLY A 186 -17.50 10.45 0.20
CA GLY A 186 -18.59 11.29 -0.29
C GLY A 186 -18.81 12.57 0.52
N THR A 187 -17.87 12.95 1.37
CA THR A 187 -18.00 14.10 2.28
C THR A 187 -16.77 15.00 2.32
N GLU A 188 -15.71 14.63 1.60
CA GLU A 188 -14.43 15.30 1.63
C GLU A 188 -14.53 16.72 1.08
N VAL A 189 -13.91 17.65 1.80
CA VAL A 189 -13.60 18.99 1.32
C VAL A 189 -12.09 19.16 1.45
N LEU A 190 -11.45 19.58 0.37
CA LEU A 190 -10.01 19.80 0.30
C LEU A 190 -9.75 21.26 -0.04
N ASP A 191 -8.94 21.92 0.77
CA ASP A 191 -8.62 23.33 0.67
C ASP A 191 -7.12 23.50 0.41
N PHE A 192 -6.78 24.48 -0.43
CA PHE A 192 -5.44 24.75 -0.88
C PHE A 192 -5.19 26.26 -0.88
N THR A 193 -3.95 26.67 -0.62
CA THR A 193 -3.49 28.05 -0.84
C THR A 193 -2.12 28.02 -1.50
N GLY A 194 -1.97 28.82 -2.54
CA GLY A 194 -0.71 29.00 -3.26
C GLY A 194 -0.31 30.46 -3.39
N ASP A 195 0.97 30.71 -3.28
CA ASP A 195 1.73 31.88 -3.73
C ASP A 195 2.97 31.23 -4.36
N ASP A 196 3.06 31.01 -5.67
CA ASP A 196 2.14 31.37 -6.75
C ASP A 196 1.21 30.20 -7.15
N ASP A 197 1.56 29.46 -8.19
CA ASP A 197 0.67 28.51 -8.88
C ASP A 197 0.36 27.27 -8.02
N VAL A 198 -0.90 26.82 -7.99
CA VAL A 198 -1.30 25.51 -7.46
C VAL A 198 -2.32 24.84 -8.39
N TRP A 199 -2.03 23.60 -8.79
CA TRP A 199 -2.96 22.71 -9.49
C TRP A 199 -3.15 21.41 -8.73
N VAL A 200 -4.40 21.01 -8.54
CA VAL A 200 -4.75 19.75 -7.88
C VAL A 200 -5.49 18.89 -8.87
N PHE A 201 -4.99 17.67 -9.08
CA PHE A 201 -5.66 16.67 -9.89
C PHE A 201 -6.11 15.53 -8.99
N ILE A 202 -7.36 15.12 -9.15
CA ILE A 202 -7.94 13.97 -8.46
C ILE A 202 -8.38 12.99 -9.52
N ASN A 203 -7.95 11.74 -9.41
CA ASN A 203 -8.25 10.70 -10.41
C ASN A 203 -7.90 11.14 -11.85
N ASN A 204 -6.70 11.69 -12.01
CA ASN A 204 -6.18 12.26 -13.27
C ASN A 204 -6.99 13.44 -13.85
N ARG A 205 -7.81 14.12 -13.05
CA ARG A 205 -8.66 15.22 -13.52
C ARG A 205 -8.48 16.47 -12.68
N LEU A 206 -8.34 17.62 -13.33
CA LEU A 206 -8.15 18.91 -12.68
C LEU A 206 -9.35 19.22 -11.77
N ALA A 207 -9.08 19.36 -10.48
CA ALA A 207 -10.07 19.61 -9.43
C ALA A 207 -9.96 21.04 -8.87
N VAL A 208 -8.73 21.57 -8.76
CA VAL A 208 -8.46 22.93 -8.29
C VAL A 208 -7.43 23.56 -9.22
N ASP A 209 -7.68 24.79 -9.63
CA ASP A 209 -6.81 25.60 -10.48
C ASP A 209 -6.62 26.97 -9.83
N ILE A 210 -5.38 27.22 -9.40
CA ILE A 210 -4.90 28.49 -8.85
C ILE A 210 -3.63 28.84 -9.62
N GLY A 211 -3.70 28.90 -10.96
CA GLY A 211 -2.56 29.29 -11.78
C GLY A 211 -2.29 30.80 -11.76
N GLY A 212 -1.12 31.18 -12.26
CA GLY A 212 -0.67 32.56 -12.42
C GLY A 212 0.33 32.99 -11.35
N VAL A 213 0.82 34.23 -11.46
CA VAL A 213 1.76 34.83 -10.51
C VAL A 213 1.00 35.82 -9.65
N HIS A 214 0.77 35.48 -8.39
CA HIS A 214 -0.11 36.17 -7.46
C HIS A 214 0.29 35.91 -6.01
N GLY A 215 -0.04 36.85 -5.13
CA GLY A 215 0.04 36.58 -3.69
C GLY A 215 -0.89 35.44 -3.26
N ALA A 216 -0.71 34.95 -2.03
CA ALA A 216 -1.49 33.87 -1.42
C ALA A 216 -2.99 33.88 -1.79
N SER A 217 -3.39 32.92 -2.63
CA SER A 217 -4.73 32.77 -3.17
C SER A 217 -5.33 31.41 -2.80
N PRO A 218 -6.56 31.35 -2.26
CA PRO A 218 -7.19 30.11 -1.85
C PRO A 218 -7.92 29.41 -3.01
N GLY A 219 -7.99 28.09 -2.94
CA GLY A 219 -8.84 27.24 -3.78
C GLY A 219 -9.39 26.08 -2.96
N SER A 220 -10.51 25.52 -3.38
CA SER A 220 -11.19 24.44 -2.66
C SER A 220 -11.94 23.53 -3.62
N VAL A 221 -12.04 22.25 -3.29
CA VAL A 221 -12.91 21.29 -3.96
C VAL A 221 -13.76 20.57 -2.93
N ASN A 222 -15.08 20.66 -3.11
CA ASN A 222 -16.05 19.91 -2.32
C ASN A 222 -16.42 18.62 -3.06
N LEU A 223 -15.84 17.50 -2.65
CA LEU A 223 -16.11 16.19 -3.25
C LEU A 223 -17.44 15.60 -2.79
N GLY A 224 -18.12 16.20 -1.80
CA GLY A 224 -19.50 15.86 -1.45
C GLY A 224 -20.54 16.39 -2.45
N ASP A 225 -20.15 17.27 -3.38
CA ASP A 225 -21.02 17.67 -4.49
C ASP A 225 -21.07 16.56 -5.56
N ALA A 226 -22.29 16.06 -5.85
CA ALA A 226 -22.48 14.95 -6.79
C ALA A 226 -22.04 15.29 -8.22
N GLY A 227 -22.11 16.55 -8.64
CA GLY A 227 -21.65 16.99 -9.95
C GLY A 227 -20.13 16.99 -10.04
N VAL A 228 -19.45 17.50 -9.00
CA VAL A 228 -17.98 17.45 -8.88
C VAL A 228 -17.49 16.00 -8.84
N ALA A 229 -18.08 15.17 -7.98
CA ALA A 229 -17.75 13.74 -7.88
C ALA A 229 -17.91 13.02 -9.23
N ALA A 230 -19.02 13.26 -9.94
CA ALA A 230 -19.24 12.69 -11.26
C ALA A 230 -18.23 13.19 -12.31
N ALA A 231 -17.87 14.47 -12.29
CA ALA A 231 -16.88 15.05 -13.20
C ALA A 231 -15.48 14.43 -13.00
N LEU A 232 -15.12 14.15 -11.75
CA LEU A 232 -13.86 13.52 -11.33
C LEU A 232 -13.91 11.98 -11.41
N GLY A 233 -15.08 11.38 -11.68
CA GLY A 233 -15.25 9.93 -11.80
C GLY A 233 -15.15 9.17 -10.46
N LEU A 234 -15.65 9.78 -9.38
CA LEU A 234 -15.56 9.24 -8.02
C LEU A 234 -16.80 8.40 -7.67
N THR A 235 -16.58 7.30 -6.96
CA THR A 235 -17.60 6.42 -6.39
C THR A 235 -17.25 6.13 -4.95
N VAL A 236 -18.23 6.22 -4.04
CA VAL A 236 -18.02 6.00 -2.60
C VAL A 236 -17.37 4.63 -2.36
N GLY A 237 -16.34 4.60 -1.51
CA GLY A 237 -15.50 3.44 -1.23
C GLY A 237 -14.37 3.22 -2.24
N GLY A 238 -14.26 4.07 -3.28
CA GLY A 238 -13.14 4.02 -4.22
C GLY A 238 -11.89 4.69 -3.65
N ILE A 239 -10.72 4.14 -3.95
CA ILE A 239 -9.42 4.75 -3.65
C ILE A 239 -8.95 5.58 -4.85
N TYR A 240 -8.62 6.84 -4.63
CA TYR A 240 -8.23 7.78 -5.67
C TYR A 240 -6.92 8.49 -5.32
N GLU A 241 -6.09 8.70 -6.35
CA GLU A 241 -4.93 9.58 -6.23
C GLU A 241 -5.39 11.04 -6.25
N ALA A 242 -4.85 11.83 -5.34
CA ALA A 242 -4.77 13.27 -5.44
C ALA A 242 -3.29 13.66 -5.57
N VAL A 243 -2.99 14.47 -6.59
CA VAL A 243 -1.67 15.03 -6.82
C VAL A 243 -1.74 16.55 -6.84
N VAL A 244 -0.87 17.17 -6.06
CA VAL A 244 -0.75 18.62 -5.94
C VAL A 244 0.56 19.05 -6.58
N PHE A 245 0.44 19.97 -7.53
CA PHE A 245 1.54 20.62 -8.22
C PHE A 245 1.55 22.08 -7.80
N GLN A 246 2.67 22.56 -7.30
CA GLN A 246 2.85 23.96 -6.90
C GLN A 246 4.10 24.52 -7.56
N ALA A 247 4.10 25.83 -7.84
CA ALA A 247 5.27 26.57 -8.27
C ALA A 247 5.37 27.90 -7.52
N GLU A 248 6.52 28.15 -6.93
CA GLU A 248 6.93 29.46 -6.44
C GLU A 248 7.92 30.00 -7.46
N ARG A 249 7.61 31.15 -8.05
CA ARG A 249 8.38 31.65 -9.19
C ARG A 249 8.48 33.17 -9.26
N HIS A 250 8.15 33.88 -8.19
CA HIS A 250 8.27 35.33 -8.14
C HIS A 250 8.68 35.82 -6.74
N THR A 251 9.65 36.74 -6.67
CA THR A 251 10.37 37.10 -5.44
C THR A 251 9.60 37.98 -4.42
N THR A 252 8.28 37.87 -4.31
CA THR A 252 7.46 38.76 -3.45
C THR A 252 7.12 38.16 -2.09
N ALA A 253 6.53 36.97 -2.06
CA ALA A 253 6.14 36.24 -0.87
C ALA A 253 6.04 34.75 -1.25
N SER A 254 6.01 33.85 -0.27
CA SER A 254 5.74 32.44 -0.53
C SER A 254 4.86 31.84 0.56
N ASN A 255 3.80 31.16 0.14
CA ASN A 255 2.78 30.59 0.98
C ASN A 255 2.36 29.24 0.43
N TYR A 256 2.19 28.27 1.33
CA TYR A 256 1.65 26.99 0.93
C TYR A 256 0.78 26.39 2.03
N MET A 257 -0.44 26.00 1.68
CA MET A 257 -1.37 25.32 2.56
C MET A 257 -2.12 24.25 1.76
N LEU A 258 -2.29 23.08 2.36
CA LEU A 258 -3.19 22.06 1.84
C LEU A 258 -3.84 21.28 2.99
N THR A 259 -5.09 20.89 2.79
CA THR A 259 -5.81 19.97 3.69
C THR A 259 -6.02 18.62 3.04
N LEU A 260 -6.00 17.59 3.89
CA LEU A 260 -6.42 16.22 3.57
C LEU A 260 -7.58 15.87 4.49
N THR A 261 -8.61 15.21 3.97
CA THR A 261 -9.74 14.73 4.77
C THR A 261 -9.91 13.24 4.53
N ASN A 262 -10.23 12.49 5.59
CA ASN A 262 -10.46 11.03 5.56
C ASN A 262 -9.25 10.23 5.05
N PHE A 263 -8.04 10.67 5.40
CA PHE A 263 -6.80 10.05 4.96
C PHE A 263 -6.42 8.79 5.77
N THR A 264 -6.98 8.62 6.97
CA THR A 264 -6.61 7.52 7.87
C THR A 264 -7.72 6.48 7.87
N ARG A 265 -7.51 5.36 7.17
CA ARG A 265 -8.39 4.19 7.28
C ARG A 265 -8.08 3.45 8.59
N ALA A 266 -9.12 2.93 9.22
CA ALA A 266 -8.96 2.08 10.40
C ALA A 266 -8.40 0.73 9.95
N PRO A 267 -7.34 0.19 10.59
CA PRO A 267 -6.89 -1.15 10.27
C PRO A 267 -7.98 -2.16 10.62
N SER A 268 -8.00 -3.25 9.87
CA SER A 268 -8.79 -4.44 10.15
C SER A 268 -8.10 -5.28 11.22
N GLN A 269 -8.88 -5.81 12.15
CA GLN A 269 -8.46 -6.93 12.98
C GLN A 269 -9.26 -8.15 12.53
N CYS A 270 -8.54 -9.18 12.14
CA CYS A 270 -9.11 -10.44 11.69
C CYS A 270 -9.01 -11.49 12.79
N THR A 271 -10.07 -12.26 12.98
CA THR A 271 -10.14 -13.38 13.93
C THR A 271 -10.76 -14.59 13.25
N SER A 272 -10.21 -15.78 13.50
CA SER A 272 -10.90 -17.05 13.23
C SER A 272 -11.83 -17.39 14.39
N ASP A 273 -12.93 -18.10 14.12
CA ASP A 273 -13.89 -18.52 15.13
C ASP A 273 -13.87 -20.04 15.28
N CYS A 274 -13.15 -20.51 16.29
CA CYS A 274 -13.13 -21.93 16.64
C CYS A 274 -14.49 -22.37 17.19
N GLY A 275 -15.20 -23.20 16.42
CA GLY A 275 -16.53 -23.73 16.70
C GLY A 275 -17.58 -23.40 15.64
N ASP A 276 -17.19 -22.76 14.54
CA ASP A 276 -18.10 -22.38 13.47
C ASP A 276 -18.27 -23.46 12.39
N GLY A 277 -17.50 -24.56 12.47
CA GLY A 277 -17.49 -25.65 11.50
C GLY A 277 -16.68 -25.36 10.24
N ILE A 278 -15.83 -24.33 10.26
CA ILE A 278 -14.97 -23.90 9.15
C ILE A 278 -13.51 -23.93 9.60
N VAL A 279 -12.69 -24.78 8.96
CA VAL A 279 -11.25 -24.81 9.25
C VAL A 279 -10.54 -23.64 8.57
N SER A 280 -10.07 -22.68 9.37
CA SER A 280 -9.21 -21.58 8.94
C SER A 280 -7.73 -22.00 8.84
N SER A 281 -6.87 -21.09 8.39
CA SER A 281 -5.42 -21.30 8.23
C SER A 281 -4.66 -21.56 9.54
N VAL A 282 -5.23 -21.19 10.69
CA VAL A 282 -4.61 -21.34 12.02
C VAL A 282 -5.19 -22.50 12.82
N GLU A 283 -6.20 -23.19 12.30
CA GLU A 283 -6.89 -24.30 12.97
C GLU A 283 -6.43 -25.64 12.39
N ALA A 284 -6.22 -26.63 13.25
CA ALA A 284 -5.90 -27.99 12.81
C ALA A 284 -7.16 -28.74 12.39
N CYS A 285 -8.30 -28.43 13.02
CA CYS A 285 -9.62 -28.95 12.69
C CYS A 285 -10.71 -28.06 13.31
N ASP A 286 -11.94 -28.17 12.80
CA ASP A 286 -13.15 -27.56 13.36
C ASP A 286 -14.36 -28.38 12.89
N ASP A 287 -15.08 -29.00 13.82
CA ASP A 287 -16.29 -29.77 13.51
C ASP A 287 -17.59 -29.08 13.93
N GLY A 288 -17.49 -27.83 14.37
CA GLY A 288 -18.58 -27.00 14.88
C GLY A 288 -19.08 -27.37 16.28
N VAL A 289 -18.58 -28.44 16.89
CA VAL A 289 -18.93 -28.89 18.24
C VAL A 289 -17.73 -28.72 19.19
N ASN A 290 -16.54 -29.08 18.72
CA ASN A 290 -15.24 -28.88 19.36
C ASN A 290 -15.24 -29.27 20.85
N ASN A 291 -15.77 -30.45 21.18
CA ASN A 291 -15.95 -30.90 22.56
C ASN A 291 -14.78 -31.75 23.08
N GLY A 292 -13.77 -32.02 22.26
CA GLY A 292 -12.62 -32.85 22.60
C GLY A 292 -12.93 -34.35 22.64
N ASP A 293 -14.03 -34.79 22.02
CA ASP A 293 -14.32 -36.21 21.91
C ASP A 293 -13.28 -36.90 21.01
N TYR A 294 -13.02 -38.18 21.25
CA TYR A 294 -12.05 -38.95 20.48
C TYR A 294 -12.36 -38.95 18.97
N GLY A 295 -11.35 -38.62 18.16
CA GLY A 295 -11.45 -38.48 16.70
C GLY A 295 -12.08 -37.17 16.21
N THR A 296 -12.27 -36.19 17.10
CA THR A 296 -12.89 -34.89 16.80
C THR A 296 -11.92 -33.73 17.04
N CYS A 297 -12.45 -32.56 17.42
CA CYS A 297 -11.70 -31.34 17.69
C CYS A 297 -11.78 -30.96 19.16
N ASN A 298 -10.65 -30.51 19.69
CA ASN A 298 -10.61 -29.89 21.01
C ASN A 298 -11.28 -28.51 20.99
N PRO A 299 -11.68 -27.95 22.15
CA PRO A 299 -12.23 -26.61 22.25
C PRO A 299 -11.31 -25.47 21.78
N ASP A 300 -10.04 -25.76 21.52
CA ASP A 300 -9.05 -24.83 20.97
C ASP A 300 -8.68 -25.14 19.50
N CYS A 301 -9.50 -25.95 18.81
CA CYS A 301 -9.33 -26.33 17.40
C CYS A 301 -7.99 -27.00 17.07
N THR A 302 -7.38 -27.59 18.10
CA THR A 302 -6.39 -28.66 17.93
C THR A 302 -7.10 -30.00 17.74
N LEU A 303 -6.43 -30.96 17.10
CA LEU A 303 -6.96 -32.32 17.02
C LEU A 303 -7.08 -32.90 18.44
N ALA A 304 -8.27 -33.39 18.79
CA ALA A 304 -8.45 -34.24 19.96
C ALA A 304 -7.72 -35.57 19.75
N SER A 305 -7.53 -36.36 20.81
CA SER A 305 -7.01 -37.74 20.72
C SER A 305 -7.65 -38.54 19.59
N TYR A 306 -6.86 -39.24 18.78
CA TYR A 306 -7.37 -39.98 17.62
C TYR A 306 -6.41 -41.09 17.18
N CYS A 307 -6.97 -42.17 16.64
CA CYS A 307 -6.20 -43.26 16.05
C CYS A 307 -5.40 -42.77 14.83
N GLY A 308 -4.08 -42.79 14.93
CA GLY A 308 -3.14 -42.35 13.90
C GLY A 308 -2.16 -41.28 14.37
N ASP A 309 -2.23 -40.84 15.63
CA ASP A 309 -1.33 -39.82 16.16
C ASP A 309 -0.05 -40.41 16.77
N GLY A 310 0.02 -41.74 16.87
CA GLY A 310 1.15 -42.49 17.40
C GLY A 310 1.25 -42.49 18.93
N ILE A 311 0.20 -42.05 19.62
CA ILE A 311 0.04 -42.09 21.07
C ILE A 311 -1.05 -43.11 21.37
N VAL A 312 -0.85 -43.97 22.38
CA VAL A 312 -1.87 -44.96 22.77
C VAL A 312 -2.79 -44.36 23.83
N ASP A 313 -3.94 -43.87 23.40
CA ASP A 313 -4.95 -43.23 24.25
C ASP A 313 -5.91 -44.26 24.89
N THR A 314 -5.37 -44.99 25.87
CA THR A 314 -6.10 -46.07 26.56
C THR A 314 -7.39 -45.63 27.25
N GLU A 315 -7.55 -44.34 27.59
CA GLU A 315 -8.77 -43.80 28.21
C GLU A 315 -9.93 -43.73 27.21
N ASP A 316 -9.62 -43.59 25.92
CA ASP A 316 -10.57 -43.56 24.81
C ASP A 316 -10.72 -44.91 24.09
N GLY A 317 -10.08 -45.96 24.63
CA GLY A 317 -10.27 -47.34 24.20
C GLY A 317 -9.23 -47.86 23.21
N GLU A 318 -8.14 -47.12 22.99
CA GLU A 318 -7.02 -47.62 22.20
C GLU A 318 -6.22 -48.71 22.92
N ILE A 319 -5.77 -49.69 22.15
CA ILE A 319 -4.90 -50.79 22.60
C ILE A 319 -3.51 -50.66 21.97
N CYS A 320 -3.41 -50.01 20.82
CA CYS A 320 -2.19 -49.69 20.09
C CYS A 320 -2.40 -48.40 19.28
N ASP A 321 -1.31 -47.74 18.91
CA ASP A 321 -1.26 -46.73 17.84
C ASP A 321 0.19 -46.68 17.35
N ASP A 322 0.42 -47.06 16.09
CA ASP A 322 1.73 -46.99 15.45
C ASP A 322 1.84 -45.84 14.42
N GLY A 323 0.87 -44.93 14.42
CA GLY A 323 0.71 -43.78 13.53
C GLY A 323 0.16 -44.12 12.14
N LEU A 324 0.34 -45.34 11.65
CA LEU A 324 -0.16 -45.77 10.33
C LEU A 324 -1.43 -46.60 10.43
N ASN A 325 -1.51 -47.46 11.44
CA ASN A 325 -2.67 -48.28 11.80
C ASN A 325 -3.26 -49.06 10.61
N LEU A 326 -2.39 -49.60 9.74
CA LEU A 326 -2.79 -50.31 8.53
C LEU A 326 -2.98 -51.83 8.74
N GLY A 327 -2.60 -52.38 9.90
CA GLY A 327 -2.56 -53.82 10.14
C GLY A 327 -1.48 -54.55 9.33
N GLY A 328 -1.68 -55.86 9.10
CA GLY A 328 -0.86 -56.67 8.18
C GLY A 328 0.37 -57.38 8.75
N ASN A 329 0.73 -57.17 10.02
CA ASN A 329 1.77 -57.98 10.68
C ASN A 329 1.37 -58.29 12.13
N ALA A 330 1.91 -59.37 12.68
CA ALA A 330 1.80 -59.74 14.07
C ALA A 330 2.35 -58.60 14.95
N SER A 331 1.45 -57.94 15.68
CA SER A 331 1.70 -56.75 16.53
C SER A 331 1.65 -55.38 15.84
N ALA A 332 1.40 -55.29 14.54
CA ALA A 332 1.05 -54.01 13.90
C ALA A 332 -0.30 -53.53 14.45
N CYS A 333 -0.55 -52.23 14.45
CA CYS A 333 -1.85 -51.74 14.90
C CYS A 333 -2.89 -51.85 13.77
N ALA A 334 -4.06 -52.42 14.05
CA ALA A 334 -5.13 -52.54 13.07
C ALA A 334 -5.87 -51.19 12.90
N PRO A 335 -6.57 -50.99 11.76
CA PRO A 335 -7.37 -49.77 11.57
C PRO A 335 -8.35 -49.55 12.73
N GLY A 336 -8.31 -48.35 13.30
CA GLY A 336 -9.17 -47.96 14.42
C GLY A 336 -8.60 -48.25 15.81
N CYS A 337 -7.35 -48.71 15.94
CA CYS A 337 -6.56 -48.74 17.20
C CYS A 337 -7.10 -49.59 18.36
N GLN A 338 -8.25 -50.24 18.16
CA GLN A 338 -8.91 -51.07 19.18
C GLN A 338 -8.46 -52.53 19.17
N THR A 339 -7.68 -52.94 18.17
CA THR A 339 -7.17 -54.31 18.03
C THR A 339 -5.77 -54.30 17.44
N LEU A 340 -4.97 -55.30 17.78
CA LEU A 340 -3.73 -55.60 17.06
C LEU A 340 -4.07 -56.25 15.71
N GLY A 341 -3.18 -56.09 14.74
CA GLY A 341 -3.25 -56.67 13.41
C GLY A 341 -3.14 -58.19 13.41
N ALA A 342 -3.37 -58.75 12.22
CA ALA A 342 -3.38 -60.20 11.99
C ALA A 342 -2.13 -60.90 12.54
N SER A 343 -2.32 -62.09 13.10
CA SER A 343 -1.23 -62.94 13.62
C SER A 343 -0.72 -63.85 12.52
N CYS A 344 0.28 -63.36 11.79
CA CYS A 344 0.84 -64.08 10.66
C CYS A 344 1.33 -65.49 11.02
N GLY A 345 0.84 -66.50 10.30
CA GLY A 345 1.26 -67.89 10.43
C GLY A 345 0.53 -68.69 11.49
N ASP A 346 -0.67 -68.27 11.89
CA ASP A 346 -1.52 -68.97 12.87
C ASP A 346 -2.51 -69.95 12.22
N GLY A 347 -2.56 -69.98 10.88
CA GLY A 347 -3.41 -70.84 10.08
C GLY A 347 -4.80 -70.27 9.81
N VAL A 348 -5.07 -69.00 10.17
CA VAL A 348 -6.37 -68.35 10.03
C VAL A 348 -6.23 -67.05 9.25
N LEU A 349 -6.72 -67.03 8.01
CA LEU A 349 -6.71 -65.82 7.19
C LEU A 349 -7.63 -64.71 7.75
N GLN A 350 -7.02 -63.62 8.20
CA GLN A 350 -7.60 -62.46 8.88
C GLN A 350 -7.62 -61.24 7.95
N THR A 351 -8.34 -61.38 6.83
CA THR A 351 -8.40 -60.32 5.78
C THR A 351 -8.92 -58.97 6.27
N ALA A 352 -9.70 -58.93 7.36
CA ALA A 352 -10.23 -57.68 7.90
C ALA A 352 -9.17 -56.89 8.69
N GLU A 353 -8.10 -57.57 9.14
CA GLU A 353 -7.00 -57.08 9.95
C GLU A 353 -5.71 -56.87 9.11
N GLY A 354 -5.83 -56.90 7.78
CA GLY A 354 -4.78 -56.55 6.82
C GLY A 354 -4.00 -57.74 6.25
N GLU A 355 -4.36 -58.98 6.59
CA GLU A 355 -3.67 -60.18 6.12
C GLU A 355 -4.02 -60.54 4.67
N GLN A 356 -3.02 -60.73 3.80
CA GLN A 356 -3.26 -61.14 2.40
C GLN A 356 -3.22 -62.66 2.20
N CYS A 357 -2.48 -63.38 3.06
CA CYS A 357 -2.33 -64.82 3.08
C CYS A 357 -2.00 -65.30 4.50
N ASP A 358 -2.24 -66.57 4.82
CA ASP A 358 -1.68 -67.26 5.99
C ASP A 358 -1.51 -68.73 5.60
N ASP A 359 -0.28 -69.24 5.63
CA ASP A 359 0.05 -70.63 5.31
C ASP A 359 0.39 -71.49 6.55
N GLY A 360 0.05 -70.98 7.74
CA GLY A 360 0.23 -71.65 9.02
C GLY A 360 1.64 -71.58 9.60
N ASN A 361 2.52 -70.73 9.05
CA ASN A 361 3.82 -70.40 9.61
C ASN A 361 4.34 -69.02 9.12
N THR A 362 5.54 -68.60 9.54
CA THR A 362 6.15 -67.31 9.15
C THR A 362 7.44 -67.49 8.33
N VAL A 363 7.64 -68.65 7.71
CA VAL A 363 8.76 -68.86 6.79
C VAL A 363 8.44 -68.13 5.48
N SER A 364 9.45 -67.59 4.81
CA SER A 364 9.28 -67.03 3.47
C SER A 364 9.69 -68.06 2.42
N GLY A 365 8.99 -68.07 1.28
CA GLY A 365 9.21 -68.93 0.13
C GLY A 365 8.30 -70.15 0.06
N ASP A 366 7.27 -70.25 0.91
CA ASP A 366 6.29 -71.34 0.96
C ASP A 366 4.84 -70.93 0.70
N GLY A 367 4.62 -69.68 0.29
CA GLY A 367 3.32 -69.20 -0.19
C GLY A 367 2.84 -67.90 0.48
N CYS A 368 3.34 -67.61 1.67
CA CYS A 368 3.09 -66.38 2.40
C CYS A 368 4.36 -65.91 3.12
N ASN A 369 4.74 -64.63 3.00
CA ASN A 369 5.96 -64.15 3.66
C ASN A 369 5.75 -63.84 5.16
N GLU A 370 6.83 -63.50 5.87
CA GLU A 370 6.79 -63.15 7.30
C GLU A 370 5.98 -61.88 7.64
N GLU A 371 5.59 -61.12 6.62
CA GLU A 371 4.73 -59.93 6.71
C GLU A 371 3.30 -60.21 6.20
N CYS A 372 2.95 -61.48 6.02
CA CYS A 372 1.64 -61.93 5.54
C CYS A 372 1.18 -61.30 4.20
N LEU A 373 2.15 -61.06 3.33
CA LEU A 373 1.96 -60.65 1.94
C LEU A 373 2.13 -61.87 1.02
N ILE A 374 1.29 -61.93 -0.02
CA ILE A 374 1.38 -62.98 -1.03
C ILE A 374 2.74 -62.91 -1.72
N GLU A 375 3.45 -64.03 -1.69
CA GLU A 375 4.75 -64.15 -2.35
C GLU A 375 4.54 -64.25 -3.86
N VAL A 376 5.02 -63.26 -4.59
CA VAL A 376 4.96 -63.25 -6.06
C VAL A 376 6.26 -63.87 -6.58
N GLU A 377 6.15 -65.01 -7.28
CA GLU A 377 7.27 -65.74 -7.89
C GLU A 377 8.13 -64.89 -8.85
#